data_AF-A0AB34PDU8-F1
#
_entry.id   AF-A0AB34PDU8-F1
#
_cell.length_a   1.000
_cell.length_b   1.000
_cell.length_c   1.000
_cell.angle_alpha   90.00
_cell.angle_beta   90.00
_cell.angle_gamma   90.00
#
_symmetry.space_group_name_H-M   'P 1'
#
loop_
_entity.id
_entity.type
_entity.pdbx_description
1 polymer ?
#
loop_
_entity_poly.entity_id
_entity_poly.type
_entity_poly.pdbx_seq_one_letter_code
_entity_poly.pdbx_strand_id
1 'polypeptide(L)'
;MKRWIWMLVGFVGIQVTALASTPHQTLVCRMDDPFLFCSKGCDSPDYNWKPLDPISGTWTPVAPYCPFPTPTSTNYCKGWTMIAIAALTQYQSICPGALKEGKWKGTKQPEMVPFKH
;
A
#
# COMPACT_ATOMS: atom_id res chain seq x y z
N MET A 1 48.57 42.44 -16.65
CA MET A 1 49.30 41.17 -16.40
C MET A 1 48.46 40.30 -15.48
N LYS A 2 48.39 39.01 -15.81
CA LYS A 2 47.40 38.01 -15.40
C LYS A 2 47.87 37.28 -14.14
N ARG A 3 47.04 37.19 -13.09
CA ARG A 3 47.22 36.22 -12.00
C ARG A 3 45.86 35.62 -11.64
N TRP A 4 45.56 34.49 -12.27
CA TRP A 4 44.43 33.64 -11.92
C TRP A 4 44.87 32.72 -10.78
N ILE A 5 44.21 32.85 -9.63
CA ILE A 5 44.38 31.93 -8.50
C ILE A 5 43.19 30.98 -8.55
N TRP A 6 43.45 29.75 -8.99
CA TRP A 6 42.51 28.65 -8.95
C TRP A 6 42.45 28.11 -7.51
N MET A 7 41.37 28.39 -6.78
CA MET A 7 41.03 27.62 -5.59
C MET A 7 40.10 26.47 -6.01
N LEU A 8 40.68 25.28 -6.13
CA LEU A 8 39.94 24.02 -6.22
C LEU A 8 39.43 23.66 -4.82
N VAL A 9 38.20 24.05 -4.51
CA VAL A 9 37.47 23.48 -3.38
C VAL A 9 36.91 22.14 -3.84
N GLY A 10 37.58 21.06 -3.46
CA GLY A 10 37.09 19.70 -3.65
C GLY A 10 35.83 19.48 -2.83
N PHE A 11 34.67 19.61 -3.48
CA PHE A 11 33.41 19.13 -2.93
C PHE A 11 33.46 17.60 -2.92
N VAL A 12 33.84 17.03 -1.78
CA VAL A 12 33.59 15.62 -1.46
C VAL A 12 32.07 15.46 -1.39
N GLY A 13 31.47 15.13 -2.52
CA GLY A 13 30.07 14.75 -2.61
C GLY A 13 29.86 13.47 -1.83
N ILE A 14 29.40 13.58 -0.59
CA ILE A 14 28.83 12.47 0.15
C ILE A 14 27.56 12.07 -0.62
N GLN A 15 27.70 11.05 -1.47
CA GLN A 15 26.58 10.38 -2.11
C GLN A 15 25.82 9.65 -1.01
N VAL A 16 24.84 10.33 -0.40
CA VAL A 16 23.86 9.69 0.47
C VAL A 16 23.02 8.78 -0.42
N THR A 17 23.44 7.53 -0.58
CA THR A 17 22.58 6.50 -1.16
C THR A 17 21.46 6.24 -0.17
N ALA A 18 20.27 6.74 -0.46
CA ALA A 18 19.07 6.42 0.30
C ALA A 18 18.79 4.91 0.16
N LEU A 19 19.22 4.12 1.15
CA LEU A 19 18.85 2.72 1.28
C LEU A 19 17.46 2.64 1.92
N ALA A 20 16.43 3.10 1.19
CA ALA A 20 15.06 2.73 1.52
C ALA A 20 14.77 1.37 0.88
N SER A 21 15.42 0.32 1.38
CA SER A 21 15.03 -1.06 1.09
C SER A 21 14.31 -1.59 2.31
N THR A 22 13.09 -1.13 2.55
CA THR A 22 12.16 -1.90 3.39
C THR A 22 12.05 -3.29 2.74
N PRO A 23 12.30 -4.38 3.48
CA PRO A 23 12.19 -5.71 2.92
C PRO A 23 10.80 -5.87 2.30
N HIS A 24 10.77 -6.24 1.02
CA HIS A 24 9.54 -6.44 0.28
C HIS A 24 8.70 -7.49 1.01
N GLN A 25 7.53 -7.09 1.51
CA GLN A 25 6.59 -8.00 2.14
C GLN A 25 5.56 -8.42 1.11
N THR A 26 5.52 -9.71 0.79
CA THR A 26 4.52 -10.26 -0.12
C THR A 26 3.12 -10.08 0.45
N LEU A 27 2.24 -9.45 -0.33
CA LEU A 27 0.84 -9.25 0.05
C LEU A 27 0.05 -10.54 -0.08
N VAL A 28 -0.87 -10.78 0.85
CA VAL A 28 -1.71 -11.99 0.85
C VAL A 28 -2.78 -11.99 -0.25
N CYS A 29 -3.00 -10.85 -0.90
CA CYS A 29 -3.98 -10.68 -1.97
C CYS A 29 -3.49 -9.63 -2.99
N ARG A 30 -4.31 -9.34 -4.01
CA ARG A 30 -3.98 -8.39 -5.10
C ARG A 30 -2.73 -8.73 -5.90
N MET A 31 -2.35 -10.01 -5.93
CA MET A 31 -1.15 -10.50 -6.63
C MET A 31 0.08 -9.61 -6.37
N ASP A 32 0.23 -9.19 -5.11
CA ASP A 32 1.36 -8.36 -4.67
C ASP A 32 1.40 -6.94 -5.26
N ASP A 33 0.27 -6.39 -5.72
CA ASP A 33 0.12 -4.99 -6.12
C ASP A 33 -0.16 -4.07 -4.91
N PRO A 34 0.84 -3.31 -4.41
CA PRO A 34 0.66 -2.43 -3.26
C PRO A 34 -0.23 -1.22 -3.55
N PHE A 35 -0.32 -0.78 -4.81
CA PHE A 35 -1.15 0.37 -5.17
C PHE A 35 -2.64 0.01 -5.05
N LEU A 36 -3.06 -1.09 -5.66
CA LEU A 36 -4.43 -1.57 -5.54
C LEU A 36 -4.75 -2.03 -4.12
N PHE A 37 -3.81 -2.69 -3.47
CA PHE A 37 -3.99 -3.12 -2.09
C PHE A 37 -4.25 -1.94 -1.14
N CYS A 38 -3.43 -0.90 -1.17
CA CYS A 38 -3.62 0.25 -0.29
C CYS A 38 -4.82 1.12 -0.69
N SER A 39 -5.21 1.15 -1.96
CA SER A 39 -6.35 1.98 -2.41
C SER A 39 -7.70 1.26 -2.38
N LYS A 40 -7.73 -0.08 -2.44
CA LYS A 40 -8.95 -0.89 -2.57
C LYS A 40 -9.05 -2.07 -1.60
N GLY A 41 -8.00 -2.46 -0.88
CA GLY A 41 -7.98 -3.70 -0.11
C GLY A 41 -7.88 -4.93 -1.03
N CYS A 42 -8.35 -6.09 -0.60
CA CYS A 42 -8.39 -7.29 -1.45
C CYS A 42 -9.44 -7.20 -2.57
N ASP A 43 -9.41 -8.15 -3.51
CA ASP A 43 -10.52 -8.38 -4.44
C ASP A 43 -11.39 -9.55 -3.94
N SER A 44 -12.51 -9.80 -4.61
CA SER A 44 -13.35 -10.98 -4.38
C SER A 44 -12.52 -12.28 -4.51
N PRO A 45 -12.69 -13.27 -3.60
CA PRO A 45 -13.74 -13.37 -2.59
C PRO A 45 -13.41 -12.72 -1.23
N ASP A 46 -12.21 -12.17 -1.05
CA ASP A 46 -11.70 -11.69 0.24
C ASP A 46 -11.98 -10.19 0.50
N TYR A 47 -12.86 -9.58 -0.30
CA TYR A 47 -13.25 -8.18 -0.18
C TYR A 47 -14.25 -7.94 0.96
N ASN A 48 -13.76 -8.05 2.20
CA ASN A 48 -14.59 -7.98 3.41
C ASN A 48 -14.53 -6.63 4.12
N TRP A 49 -13.55 -5.82 3.76
CA TRP A 49 -13.31 -4.47 4.23
C TRP A 49 -12.69 -3.68 3.10
N LYS A 50 -12.71 -2.35 3.21
CA LYS A 50 -12.05 -1.45 2.27
C LYS A 50 -11.29 -0.32 2.99
N PRO A 51 -10.19 0.17 2.42
CA PRO A 51 -9.51 1.39 2.85
C PRO A 51 -10.48 2.59 2.89
N LEU A 52 -10.31 3.45 3.89
CA LEU A 52 -10.90 4.79 3.91
C LEU A 52 -9.82 5.83 3.62
N ASP A 53 -8.71 5.73 4.34
CA ASP A 53 -7.49 6.52 4.12
C ASP A 53 -6.27 5.64 4.47
N PRO A 54 -5.46 5.24 3.47
CA PRO A 54 -4.28 4.40 3.67
C PRO A 54 -3.15 5.09 4.43
N ILE A 55 -3.07 6.43 4.42
CA ILE A 55 -2.03 7.17 5.15
C ILE A 55 -2.31 7.08 6.66
N SER A 56 -3.56 7.21 7.08
CA SER A 56 -3.96 7.00 8.48
C SER A 56 -4.19 5.52 8.83
N GLY A 57 -4.15 4.61 7.85
CA GLY A 57 -4.45 3.20 8.04
C GLY A 57 -5.90 2.93 8.44
N THR A 58 -6.82 3.86 8.13
CA THR A 58 -8.25 3.73 8.46
C THR A 58 -8.98 2.91 7.40
N TRP A 59 -10.00 2.18 7.83
CA TRP A 59 -10.73 1.21 7.02
C TRP A 59 -12.18 1.10 7.49
N THR A 60 -13.01 0.45 6.68
CA THR A 60 -14.40 0.14 7.04
C THR A 60 -14.80 -1.26 6.56
N PRO A 61 -15.60 -2.02 7.33
CA PRO A 61 -16.17 -3.28 6.86
C PRO A 61 -17.06 -3.06 5.64
N VAL A 62 -17.13 -4.05 4.76
CA VAL A 62 -18.06 -4.08 3.62
C VAL A 62 -19.23 -4.97 3.99
N ALA A 63 -20.47 -4.54 3.70
CA ALA A 63 -21.63 -5.40 3.90
C ALA A 63 -21.54 -6.64 3.00
N PRO A 64 -21.91 -7.85 3.46
CA PRO A 64 -22.64 -8.16 4.70
C PRO A 64 -21.73 -8.60 5.86
N TYR A 65 -20.44 -8.28 5.83
CA TYR A 65 -19.48 -8.78 6.81
C TYR A 65 -19.60 -8.09 8.17
N CYS A 66 -19.17 -8.80 9.21
CA CYS A 66 -19.22 -8.29 10.58
C CYS A 66 -18.36 -7.02 10.74
N PRO A 67 -18.68 -6.13 11.70
CA PRO A 67 -17.94 -4.87 11.87
C PRO A 67 -16.48 -5.00 12.31
N PHE A 68 -16.10 -6.18 12.79
CA PHE A 68 -14.76 -6.49 13.31
C PHE A 68 -14.17 -7.69 12.56
N PRO A 69 -12.84 -7.80 12.48
CA PRO A 69 -12.15 -8.89 11.79
C PRO A 69 -12.29 -10.21 12.56
N THR A 70 -13.42 -10.89 12.38
CA THR A 70 -13.72 -12.19 13.00
C THR A 70 -14.04 -13.21 11.93
N PRO A 71 -13.53 -14.46 12.00
CA PRO A 71 -13.88 -15.51 11.05
C PRO A 71 -15.30 -16.06 11.29
N THR A 72 -15.90 -15.76 12.43
CA THR A 72 -17.18 -16.35 12.85
C THR A 72 -18.36 -15.55 12.31
N SER A 73 -19.25 -16.22 11.57
CA SER A 73 -20.54 -15.64 11.17
C SER A 73 -21.53 -15.62 12.34
N THR A 74 -22.43 -14.64 12.32
CA THR A 74 -23.57 -14.55 13.24
C THR A 74 -24.88 -14.56 12.44
N ASN A 75 -26.01 -14.44 13.14
CA ASN A 75 -27.31 -14.27 12.49
C ASN A 75 -27.47 -12.91 11.80
N TYR A 76 -26.57 -11.95 12.03
CA TYR A 76 -26.68 -10.57 11.52
C TYR A 76 -25.61 -10.21 10.49
N CYS A 77 -24.50 -10.93 10.46
CA CYS A 77 -23.35 -10.60 9.63
C CYS A 77 -22.51 -11.84 9.30
N LYS A 78 -21.79 -11.79 8.17
CA LYS A 78 -20.87 -12.83 7.76
C LYS A 78 -19.51 -12.66 8.42
N GLY A 79 -18.94 -13.78 8.86
CA GLY A 79 -17.55 -13.86 9.28
C GLY A 79 -16.63 -13.55 8.10
N TRP A 80 -15.47 -13.01 8.40
CA TRP A 80 -14.45 -12.66 7.44
C TRP A 80 -13.66 -13.90 7.01
N THR A 81 -13.05 -13.87 5.83
CA THR A 81 -12.08 -14.88 5.44
C THR A 81 -10.78 -14.65 6.21
N MET A 82 -10.00 -15.71 6.42
CA MET A 82 -8.69 -15.57 7.07
C MET A 82 -7.74 -14.68 6.26
N ILE A 83 -7.86 -14.69 4.92
CA ILE A 83 -7.09 -13.81 4.03
C ILE A 83 -7.46 -12.35 4.27
N ALA A 84 -8.74 -12.01 4.36
CA ALA A 84 -9.17 -10.64 4.63
C ALA A 84 -8.67 -10.12 5.98
N ILE A 85 -8.64 -10.98 7.01
CA ILE A 85 -8.11 -10.64 8.35
C ILE A 85 -6.59 -10.38 8.25
N ALA A 86 -5.83 -11.27 7.61
CA ALA A 86 -4.39 -11.09 7.43
C ALA A 86 -4.06 -9.85 6.58
N ALA A 87 -4.83 -9.62 5.53
CA ALA A 87 -4.74 -8.44 4.67
C ALA A 87 -4.96 -7.15 5.45
N LEU A 88 -5.90 -7.12 6.39
CA LEU A 88 -6.12 -5.93 7.21
C LEU A 88 -4.88 -5.61 8.05
N THR A 89 -4.25 -6.62 8.65
CA THR A 89 -3.00 -6.45 9.39
C THR A 89 -1.87 -5.93 8.49
N GLN A 90 -1.74 -6.47 7.28
CA GLN A 90 -0.77 -5.97 6.30
C GLN A 90 -1.04 -4.52 5.89
N TYR A 91 -2.30 -4.17 5.64
CA TYR A 91 -2.71 -2.81 5.28
C TYR A 91 -2.32 -1.79 6.36
N GLN A 92 -2.64 -2.09 7.62
CA GLN A 92 -2.31 -1.21 8.76
C GLN A 92 -0.80 -1.06 8.98
N SER A 93 0.00 -2.07 8.59
CA SER A 93 1.46 -2.03 8.73
C SER A 93 2.17 -1.39 7.54
N ILE A 94 1.67 -1.59 6.32
CA ILE A 94 2.39 -1.24 5.08
C ILE A 94 1.94 0.13 4.56
N CYS A 95 0.63 0.37 4.49
CA CYS A 95 0.08 1.51 3.77
C CYS A 95 0.34 2.87 4.45
N PRO A 96 0.32 3.00 5.78
CA PRO A 96 0.71 4.25 6.45
C PRO A 96 2.17 4.66 6.22
N GLY A 97 3.03 3.72 5.82
CA GLY A 97 4.41 4.01 5.42
C GLY A 97 4.51 4.84 4.13
N ALA A 98 3.44 4.89 3.33
CA ALA A 98 3.34 5.76 2.17
C ALA A 98 3.06 7.20 2.62
N LEU A 99 4.08 8.06 2.61
CA LEU A 99 3.96 9.49 2.95
C LEU A 99 3.00 10.26 2.03
N LYS A 100 2.62 9.69 0.88
CA LYS A 100 1.67 10.25 -0.09
C LYS A 100 1.08 9.15 -0.97
N GLU A 101 -0.17 9.33 -1.35
CA GLU A 101 -0.81 8.55 -2.42
C GLU A 101 -0.55 9.18 -3.79
N GLY A 102 -0.17 8.36 -4.77
CA GLY A 102 -0.14 8.77 -6.18
C GLY A 102 -1.54 8.68 -6.79
N LYS A 103 -1.94 9.66 -7.61
CA LYS A 103 -3.15 9.53 -8.43
C LYS A 103 -2.85 8.64 -9.65
N TRP A 104 -3.68 7.63 -9.87
CA TRP A 104 -3.66 6.86 -11.12
C TRP A 104 -3.91 7.79 -12.33
N LYS A 105 -3.10 7.65 -13.39
CA LYS A 105 -3.19 8.47 -14.62
C LYS A 105 -3.51 7.65 -15.88
N GLY A 106 -3.76 6.35 -15.74
CA GLY A 106 -4.09 5.48 -16.88
C GLY A 106 -5.51 5.69 -17.39
N THR A 107 -5.74 5.31 -18.66
CA THR A 107 -7.06 5.43 -19.32
C THR A 107 -8.05 4.32 -18.91
N LYS A 108 -7.55 3.19 -18.42
CA LYS A 108 -8.34 2.09 -17.85
C LYS A 108 -8.30 2.16 -16.32
N GLN A 109 -9.26 1.53 -15.66
CA GLN A 109 -9.19 1.36 -14.21
C GLN A 109 -7.89 0.64 -13.83
N PRO A 110 -7.21 1.04 -12.73
CA PRO A 110 -5.92 0.47 -12.37
C PRO A 110 -5.98 -1.05 -12.26
N GLU A 111 -7.10 -1.61 -11.80
CA GLU A 111 -7.38 -3.05 -11.69
C GLU A 111 -7.30 -3.84 -13.02
N MET A 112 -7.24 -3.16 -14.18
CA MET A 112 -7.40 -3.76 -15.51
C MET A 112 -6.12 -3.79 -16.37
N VAL A 113 -4.96 -3.42 -15.83
CA VAL A 113 -3.68 -3.38 -16.56
C VAL A 113 -2.57 -4.02 -15.71
N PRO A 114 -1.44 -4.52 -16.26
CA PRO A 114 -1.25 -4.89 -17.66
C PRO A 114 -2.15 -6.07 -18.08
N PHE A 115 -2.56 -6.89 -17.11
CA PHE A 115 -3.63 -7.88 -17.13
C PHE A 115 -4.31 -7.76 -15.77
N LYS A 116 -5.61 -8.06 -15.63
CA LYS A 116 -6.35 -8.10 -14.35
C LYS A 116 -5.37 -8.31 -13.20
N HIS A 117 -5.09 -7.25 -12.44
CA HIS A 117 -3.91 -7.21 -11.56
C HIS A 117 -3.97 -8.28 -10.51
#